data_AF-A0A655JU25-F1
#
_entry.id   AF-A0A655JU25-F1
#
_cell.length_a   1.000
_cell.length_b   1.000
_cell.length_c   1.000
_cell.angle_alpha   90.00
_cell.angle_beta   90.00
_cell.angle_gamma   90.00
#
_symmetry.space_group_name_H-M   'P 1'
#
loop_
_entity.id
_entity.type
_entity.pdbx_description
1 polymer ?
#
loop_
_entity_poly.entity_id
_entity_poly.type
_entity_poly.pdbx_seq_one_letter_code
_entity_poly.pdbx_strand_id
1 'polypeptide(L)' 'MIAINEFDSAPRYPVSAVRDALTLPAHIPVINVDARNRRSATDALIAVSEYALATLSPAGG' A
#
# COMPACT_ATOMS: atom_id res chain seq x y z
N MET A 1 -2.83 -5.26 -1.43
CA MET A 1 -1.93 -4.09 -1.36
C MET A 1 -1.74 -3.69 0.10
N ILE A 2 -0.58 -3.14 0.46
CA ILE A 2 -0.28 -2.59 1.80
C ILE A 2 0.12 -1.11 1.65
N ALA A 3 -0.38 -0.26 2.55
CA ALA A 3 0.02 1.14 2.63
C ALA A 3 0.78 1.38 3.95
N ILE A 4 2.01 1.87 3.84
CA ILE A 4 2.85 2.27 4.98
C ILE A 4 2.50 3.72 5.31
N ASN A 5 1.95 3.94 6.49
CA ASN A 5 1.62 5.29 6.94
C ASN A 5 2.88 6.01 7.44
N GLU A 6 3.40 6.97 6.68
CA GLU A 6 4.54 7.80 7.00
C GLU A 6 4.07 9.15 7.57
N PHE A 7 4.60 9.52 8.72
CA PHE A 7 4.42 10.86 9.31
C PHE A 7 5.76 11.33 9.87
N ASP A 8 5.92 12.64 10.08
CA ASP A 8 7.23 13.30 10.29
C ASP A 8 8.04 12.72 11.46
N SER A 9 7.38 12.14 12.46
CA SER A 9 8.00 11.53 13.63
C SER A 9 8.10 10.01 13.58
N ALA A 10 7.62 9.37 12.52
CA ALA A 10 7.64 7.92 12.37
C ALA A 10 9.03 7.44 11.93
N PRO A 11 9.55 6.33 12.50
CA PRO A 11 10.74 5.68 11.97
C PRO A 11 10.50 5.25 10.51
N ARG A 12 11.40 5.65 9.61
CA ARG A 12 11.37 5.21 8.22
C ARG A 12 12.16 3.92 8.07
N TYR A 13 11.49 2.89 7.57
CA TYR A 13 12.10 1.61 7.26
C TYR A 13 12.14 1.42 5.75
N PRO A 14 13.20 0.80 5.20
CA PRO A 14 13.19 0.40 3.80
C PRO A 14 12.05 -0.61 3.57
N VAL A 15 11.42 -0.55 2.40
CA VAL A 15 10.30 -1.42 2.03
C VAL A 15 10.66 -2.91 2.17
N SER A 16 11.93 -3.29 1.92
CA SER A 16 12.41 -4.66 2.13
C SER A 16 12.28 -5.12 3.59
N ALA A 17 12.68 -4.29 4.56
CA ALA A 17 12.56 -4.62 5.98
C ALA A 17 11.10 -4.77 6.42
N VAL A 18 10.20 -3.95 5.87
CA VAL A 18 8.76 -4.07 6.12
C VAL A 18 8.21 -5.37 5.53
N ARG A 19 8.64 -5.74 4.32
CA ARG A 19 8.24 -6.99 3.68
C ARG A 19 8.69 -8.20 4.50
N ASP A 20 9.94 -8.20 4.95
CA ASP A 20 10.48 -9.29 5.75
C ASP A 20 9.74 -9.40 7.10
N ALA A 21 9.54 -8.28 7.79
CA ALA A 21 8.84 -8.24 9.08
C ALA A 21 7.39 -8.74 9.00
N LEU A 22 6.71 -8.48 7.88
CA LEU A 22 5.31 -8.89 7.66
C LEU A 22 5.18 -10.21 6.89
N THR A 23 6.29 -10.87 6.53
CA THR A 23 6.30 -12.04 5.64
C THR A 23 5.49 -11.76 4.35
N LEU A 24 5.66 -10.57 3.78
CA LEU A 24 4.84 -10.08 2.67
C LEU A 24 5.35 -10.63 1.34
N PRO A 25 4.51 -11.32 0.54
CA PRO A 25 4.91 -11.78 -0.78
C PRO A 25 5.33 -10.63 -1.72
N ALA A 26 6.31 -10.90 -2.58
CA ALA A 26 6.88 -9.89 -3.49
C ALA A 26 5.83 -9.24 -4.41
N HIS A 27 4.79 -10.00 -4.80
CA HIS A 27 3.74 -9.53 -5.69
C HIS A 27 2.76 -8.55 -5.03
N ILE A 28 2.72 -8.46 -3.69
CA ILE A 28 1.83 -7.51 -3.03
C ILE A 28 2.40 -6.11 -3.18
N PRO A 29 1.67 -5.15 -3.80
CA PRO A 29 2.15 -3.78 -3.92
C PRO A 29 2.21 -3.12 -2.55
N VAL A 30 3.25 -2.31 -2.35
CA VAL A 30 3.49 -1.52 -1.14
C VAL A 30 3.63 -0.06 -1.56
N ILE A 31 2.86 0.82 -0.92
CA ILE A 31 2.89 2.27 -1.16
C ILE A 31 3.10 3.02 0.16
N ASN A 32 3.56 4.26 0.08
CA ASN A 32 3.62 5.16 1.22
C ASN A 32 2.40 6.09 1.22
N VAL A 33 1.89 6.41 2.41
CA VAL A 33 0.75 7.33 2.59
C VAL A 33 1.01 8.19 3.82
N ASP A 34 0.65 9.48 3.80
CA ASP A 34 0.44 10.25 5.02
C ASP A 34 -1.07 10.45 5.19
N ALA A 35 -1.67 9.69 6.11
CA ALA A 35 -3.11 9.74 6.36
C ALA A 35 -3.60 11.11 6.87
N ARG A 36 -2.71 11.98 7.38
CA ARG A 36 -3.05 13.34 7.82
C ARG A 36 -3.14 14.30 6.62
N ASN A 37 -2.48 13.96 5.52
CA ASN A 37 -2.54 14.71 4.28
C ASN A 37 -3.70 14.20 3.41
N ARG A 38 -4.75 15.01 3.30
CA ARG A 38 -5.96 14.67 2.53
C ARG A 38 -5.67 14.26 1.08
N ARG A 39 -4.69 14.88 0.43
CA ARG A 39 -4.31 14.54 -0.95
C ARG A 39 -3.65 13.17 -0.99
N SER A 40 -2.68 12.92 -0.11
CA SER A 40 -2.02 11.61 0.00
C SER A 40 -3.01 10.48 0.30
N ALA A 41 -3.96 10.70 1.22
CA ALA A 41 -5.01 9.75 1.52
C ALA A 41 -5.91 9.48 0.30
N THR A 42 -6.25 10.52 -0.47
CA THR A 42 -7.03 10.38 -1.70
C THR A 42 -6.29 9.56 -2.75
N ASP A 43 -5.01 9.83 -2.96
CA ASP A 43 -4.16 9.10 -3.91
C ASP A 43 -4.04 7.61 -3.53
N ALA A 44 -3.90 7.31 -2.23
CA ALA A 44 -3.88 5.94 -1.73
C ALA A 44 -5.21 5.20 -1.93
N LEU A 45 -6.35 5.90 -1.77
CA LEU A 45 -7.68 5.34 -2.02
C LEU A 45 -7.92 5.06 -3.51
N ILE A 46 -7.40 5.89 -4.40
CA ILE A 46 -7.44 5.64 -5.84
C ILE A 46 -6.63 4.37 -6.14
N ALA A 47 -5.38 4.30 -5.68
CA ALA A 47 -4.50 3.16 -5.93
C ALA A 47 -5.08 1.83 -5.41
N VAL A 48 -5.72 1.82 -4.23
CA VAL A 48 -6.33 0.59 -3.70
C VAL A 48 -7.56 0.19 -4.51
N SER A 49 -8.34 1.17 -4.98
CA SER A 49 -9.52 0.91 -5.81
C SER A 49 -9.13 0.34 -7.16
N GLU A 50 -8.10 0.91 -7.81
CA GLU A 50 -7.54 0.40 -9.05
C GLU A 50 -6.98 -1.01 -8.88
N TYR A 51 -6.22 -1.26 -7.80
CA TYR A 51 -5.70 -2.59 -7.49
C TYR A 51 -6.83 -3.60 -7.27
N ALA A 52 -7.87 -3.23 -6.52
CA ALA A 52 -9.03 -4.07 -6.29
C ALA A 52 -9.73 -4.40 -7.62
N LEU A 53 -10.00 -3.40 -8.47
CA LEU A 53 -10.63 -3.62 -9.77
C LEU A 53 -9.80 -4.53 -10.69
N ALA A 54 -8.47 -4.34 -10.72
CA ALA A 54 -7.57 -5.18 -11.51
C ALA A 54 -7.53 -6.63 -11.01
N THR A 55 -7.55 -6.83 -9.68
CA THR A 55 -7.50 -8.16 -9.05
C THR A 55 -8.86 -8.85 -8.94
N LEU A 56 -9.96 -8.10 -9.05
CA LEU A 56 -11.34 -8.60 -9.13
C LEU A 56 -11.73 -9.05 -10.54
N SER A 57 -10.80 -9.01 -11.51
CA SER A 57 -10.97 -9.72 -12.79
C SER A 57 -11.45 -11.14 -12.45
N PRO A 58 -12.62 -11.58 -12.98
CA PRO A 58 -13.29 -12.76 -12.45
C PRO A 58 -12.32 -13.94 -12.51
N ALA A 59 -12.16 -14.61 -11.37
CA ALA A 59 -11.61 -15.95 -11.36
C ALA A 59 -12.58 -16.84 -12.17
N GLY A 60 -12.31 -16.99 -13.46
CA GLY A 60 -12.97 -17.95 -14.35
C GLY A 60 -14.31 -17.51 -14.93
N GLY A 61 -14.41 -17.55 -16.26
CA GLY A 61 -15.55 -18.21 -16.90
C GLY A 61 -15.40 -19.72 -16.86
#